data_AF-A0A6B3HP43-F1
#
_entry.id   AF-A0A6B3HP43-F1
#
_cell.length_a   1.000
_cell.length_b   1.000
_cell.length_c   1.000
_cell.angle_alpha   90.00
_cell.angle_beta   90.00
_cell.angle_gamma   90.00
#
_symmetry.space_group_name_H-M   'P 1'
#
loop_
_entity.id
_entity.type
_entity.pdbx_description
1 polymer ?
#
loop_
_entity_poly.entity_id
_entity_poly.type
_entity_poly.pdbx_seq_one_letter_code
_entity_poly.pdbx_strand_id
1 'polypeptide(L)'
;QQALSRDIRRLERELGAELFVRTTRQVSLTPDGERLLPYARRVLDAHDALAAAFSGGPARPLLVDLNSDGTTAARVLERARELAPECELMARFESGLTWAASEILAGRLDVSFGRAAGLAPGVRAGLSVQPVRYEPMALMLQASHPL
;
A
#
# COMPACT_ATOMS: atom_id res chain seq x y z
N GLN A 1 -7.29 13.61 3.80
CA GLN A 1 -6.18 13.96 4.72
C GLN A 1 -6.63 14.52 6.09
N GLN A 2 -7.87 14.30 6.56
CA GLN A 2 -8.29 14.75 7.90
C GLN A 2 -8.03 13.71 9.01
N ALA A 3 -8.10 12.42 8.71
CA ALA A 3 -7.87 11.34 9.69
C ALA A 3 -6.43 11.39 10.27
N LEU A 4 -5.40 11.36 9.42
CA LEU A 4 -4.00 11.46 9.84
C LEU A 4 -3.70 12.71 10.69
N SER A 5 -4.31 13.85 10.36
CA SER A 5 -4.17 15.08 11.12
C SER A 5 -4.81 15.01 12.51
N ARG A 6 -5.87 14.21 12.67
CA ARG A 6 -6.51 13.95 13.97
C ARG A 6 -5.67 12.98 14.81
N ASP A 7 -5.11 11.95 14.20
CA ASP A 7 -4.28 10.96 14.89
C ASP A 7 -2.99 11.58 15.41
N ILE A 8 -2.31 12.40 14.60
CA ILE A 8 -1.12 13.15 15.05
C ILE A 8 -1.49 14.09 16.21
N ARG A 9 -2.59 14.84 16.12
CA ARG A 9 -3.01 15.73 17.21
C ARG A 9 -3.41 15.00 18.48
N ARG A 10 -3.88 13.76 18.37
CA ARG A 10 -4.13 12.91 19.53
C ARG A 10 -2.81 12.53 20.19
N LEU A 11 -1.84 12.06 19.42
CA LEU A 11 -0.51 11.72 19.91
C LEU A 11 0.18 12.92 20.57
N GLU A 12 0.13 14.10 19.95
CA GLU A 12 0.66 15.35 20.50
C GLU A 12 0.05 15.69 21.87
N ARG A 13 -1.27 15.49 22.03
CA ARG A 13 -1.95 15.70 23.31
C ARG A 13 -1.58 14.66 24.37
N GLU A 14 -1.44 13.40 23.98
CA GLU A 14 -1.03 12.32 24.89
C GLU A 14 0.41 12.51 25.38
N LEU A 15 1.29 13.06 24.53
CA LEU A 15 2.68 13.37 24.86
C LEU A 15 2.89 14.77 25.47
N GLY A 16 1.89 15.64 25.39
CA GLY A 16 1.99 17.04 25.83
C GLY A 16 2.99 17.87 25.02
N ALA A 17 3.25 17.50 23.76
CA ALA A 17 4.27 18.11 22.91
C ALA A 17 3.76 18.28 21.47
N GLU A 18 4.09 19.40 20.83
CA GLU A 18 3.89 19.57 19.39
C GLU A 18 5.01 18.86 18.64
N LEU A 19 4.68 17.95 17.73
CA LEU A 19 5.65 17.14 17.00
C LEU A 19 5.96 17.71 15.62
N PHE A 20 5.02 18.47 15.05
CA PHE A 20 5.14 19.03 13.70
C PHE A 20 4.83 20.52 13.66
N VAL A 21 5.69 21.28 12.99
CA VAL A 21 5.37 22.63 12.53
C VAL A 21 4.69 22.51 11.17
N ARG A 22 3.49 23.09 11.03
CA ARG A 22 2.73 23.06 9.79
C ARG A 22 2.53 24.46 9.24
N THR A 23 3.00 24.67 8.01
CA THR A 23 2.63 25.82 7.17
C THR A 23 1.78 25.35 5.99
N THR A 24 1.22 26.28 5.23
CA THR A 24 0.42 25.96 4.03
C THR A 24 1.21 25.28 2.91
N ARG A 25 2.55 25.28 2.98
CA ARG A 25 3.43 24.70 1.95
C ARG A 25 4.36 23.61 2.46
N GLN A 26 4.61 23.52 3.76
CA GLN A 26 5.60 22.59 4.31
C GLN A 26 5.20 22.09 5.70
N VAL A 27 5.53 20.83 5.95
CA VAL A 27 5.46 20.18 7.26
C VAL A 27 6.88 19.77 7.65
N SER A 28 7.32 20.17 8.84
CA SER A 28 8.63 19.80 9.39
C SER A 28 8.49 19.34 10.84
N LEU A 29 9.45 18.57 11.34
CA LEU A 29 9.49 18.17 12.75
C LEU A 29 9.85 19.38 13.62
N THR A 30 9.29 19.42 14.82
CA THR A 30 9.78 20.25 15.92
C THR A 30 10.99 19.57 16.57
N PRO A 31 11.73 20.25 17.47
CA PRO A 31 12.74 19.59 18.30
C PRO A 31 12.18 18.39 19.09
N ASP A 32 10.91 18.44 19.50
CA ASP A 32 10.25 17.34 20.20
C ASP A 32 9.93 16.18 19.24
N GLY A 33 9.51 16.50 18.02
CA GLY A 33 9.34 15.54 16.93
C GLY A 33 10.64 14.83 16.56
N GLU A 34 11.75 15.56 16.48
CA GLU A 34 13.08 14.97 16.25
C GLU A 34 13.51 14.05 17.39
N ARG A 35 13.23 14.43 18.65
CA ARG A 35 13.50 13.56 19.81
C ARG A 35 12.64 12.30 19.81
N LEU A 36 11.37 12.38 19.40
CA LEU A 36 10.46 11.23 19.37
C LEU A 36 10.80 10.24 18.24
N LEU A 37 11.20 10.75 17.08
CA LEU A 37 11.41 9.97 15.86
C LEU A 37 12.24 8.67 16.05
N PRO A 38 13.42 8.66 16.71
CA PRO A 38 14.16 7.44 16.93
C PRO A 38 13.42 6.41 17.81
N TYR A 39 12.62 6.85 18.78
CA TYR A 39 11.82 5.95 19.61
C TYR A 39 10.65 5.36 18.83
N ALA A 40 9.95 6.20 18.05
CA ALA A 40 8.86 5.74 17.19
C ALA A 40 9.33 4.66 16.20
N ARG A 41 10.51 4.86 15.59
CA ARG A 41 11.15 3.86 14.71
C ARG A 41 11.43 2.55 15.46
N ARG A 42 12.06 2.61 16.64
CA ARG A 42 12.35 1.40 17.43
C ARG A 42 11.11 0.63 17.84
N VAL A 43 10.01 1.32 18.15
CA VAL A 43 8.73 0.67 18.49
C VAL A 43 8.16 -0.05 17.27
N LEU A 44 8.20 0.56 16.09
CA LEU A 44 7.79 -0.08 14.84
C LEU A 44 8.68 -1.27 14.51
N ASP A 45 10.01 -1.11 14.60
CA ASP A 45 10.96 -2.20 14.34
C ASP A 45 10.73 -3.38 15.29
N ALA A 46 10.48 -3.10 16.59
CA ALA A 46 10.20 -4.13 17.57
C ALA A 46 8.84 -4.81 17.33
N HIS A 47 7.83 -4.05 16.93
CA HIS A 47 6.53 -4.59 16.52
C HIS A 47 6.67 -5.52 15.31
N ASP A 48 7.44 -5.12 14.30
CA ASP A 48 7.66 -5.90 13.09
C ASP A 48 8.51 -7.14 13.39
N ALA A 49 9.53 -7.02 14.23
CA ALA A 49 10.33 -8.15 14.71
C ALA A 49 9.51 -9.13 15.54
N LEU A 50 8.56 -8.65 16.36
CA LEU A 50 7.62 -9.48 17.09
C LEU A 50 6.70 -10.22 16.12
N ALA A 51 6.12 -9.52 15.14
CA ALA A 51 5.32 -10.15 14.10
C ALA A 51 6.12 -11.21 13.32
N ALA A 52 7.39 -10.93 13.01
CA ALA A 52 8.32 -11.86 12.35
C ALA A 52 8.69 -13.08 13.23
N ALA A 53 8.96 -12.87 14.51
CA ALA A 53 9.36 -13.94 15.43
C ALA A 53 8.22 -14.93 15.70
N PHE A 54 6.98 -14.46 15.68
CA PHE A 54 5.79 -15.28 15.89
C PHE A 54 5.11 -15.74 14.59
N SER A 55 5.66 -15.37 13.41
CA SER A 55 5.24 -15.93 12.12
C SER A 55 5.92 -17.25 11.77
N GLY A 56 6.45 -17.97 12.77
CA GLY A 56 6.84 -19.39 12.66
C GLY A 56 5.67 -20.37 12.54
N GLY A 57 4.43 -19.89 12.47
CA GLY A 57 3.31 -20.63 11.86
C GLY A 57 3.38 -20.55 10.33
N PRO A 58 2.48 -21.21 9.57
CA PRO A 58 2.43 -20.98 8.12
C PRO A 58 2.33 -19.46 7.87
N ALA A 59 3.19 -18.94 6.99
CA ALA A 59 3.17 -17.53 6.63
C ALA A 59 1.73 -17.15 6.30
N ARG A 60 1.22 -16.06 6.89
CA ARG A 60 -0.14 -15.63 6.59
C ARG A 60 -0.27 -15.51 5.06
N PRO A 61 -1.41 -15.89 4.48
CA PRO A 61 -1.53 -15.83 3.03
C PRO A 61 -1.29 -14.42 2.52
N LEU A 62 -0.51 -14.30 1.45
CA LEU A 62 -0.36 -13.02 0.77
C LEU A 62 -1.64 -12.74 -0.02
N LEU A 63 -2.26 -11.60 0.28
CA LEU A 63 -3.50 -11.15 -0.33
C LEU A 63 -3.16 -10.35 -1.59
N VAL A 64 -3.55 -10.89 -2.74
CA VAL A 64 -3.24 -10.36 -4.07
C VAL A 64 -4.53 -9.95 -4.76
N ASP A 65 -4.74 -8.64 -4.91
CA ASP A 65 -5.88 -8.10 -5.67
C ASP A 65 -5.59 -8.09 -7.17
N LEU A 66 -6.40 -8.83 -7.92
CA LEU A 66 -6.26 -8.97 -9.37
C LEU A 66 -7.03 -7.90 -10.14
N ASN A 67 -7.88 -7.10 -9.47
CA ASN A 67 -8.82 -6.12 -10.02
C ASN A 67 -9.86 -6.72 -10.99
N SER A 68 -9.44 -7.49 -12.00
CA SER A 68 -10.30 -8.20 -12.94
C SER A 68 -9.68 -9.51 -13.46
N ASP A 69 -10.55 -10.45 -13.81
CA ASP A 69 -10.18 -11.75 -14.38
C ASP A 69 -9.53 -11.64 -15.77
N GLY A 70 -8.67 -12.60 -16.09
CA GLY A 70 -8.03 -12.72 -17.41
C GLY A 70 -6.93 -11.69 -17.70
N THR A 71 -6.51 -10.93 -16.70
CA THR A 71 -5.49 -9.88 -16.83
C THR A 71 -4.06 -10.42 -16.73
N THR A 72 -3.07 -9.59 -17.06
CA THR A 72 -1.65 -9.89 -16.77
C THR A 72 -1.42 -10.23 -15.30
N ALA A 73 -2.20 -9.64 -14.37
CA ALA A 73 -2.13 -9.93 -12.94
C ALA A 73 -2.38 -11.42 -12.63
N ALA A 74 -3.43 -12.01 -13.22
CA ALA A 74 -3.75 -13.42 -13.02
C ALA A 74 -2.59 -14.33 -13.49
N ARG A 75 -1.98 -14.02 -14.65
CA ARG A 75 -0.82 -14.77 -15.16
C ARG A 75 0.40 -14.67 -14.24
N VAL A 76 0.64 -13.49 -13.65
CA VAL A 76 1.72 -13.29 -12.68
C VAL A 76 1.45 -14.10 -11.42
N LEU A 77 0.21 -14.09 -10.91
CA LEU A 77 -0.16 -14.87 -9.73
C LEU A 77 0.03 -16.37 -9.94
N GLU A 78 -0.44 -16.92 -11.06
CA GLU A 78 -0.24 -18.34 -11.38
C GLU A 78 1.26 -18.69 -11.43
N ARG A 79 2.07 -17.87 -12.10
CA ARG A 79 3.51 -18.10 -12.16
C ARG A 79 4.19 -17.97 -10.80
N ALA A 80 3.71 -17.07 -9.93
CA ALA A 80 4.22 -16.92 -8.57
C ALA A 80 3.91 -18.15 -7.71
N ARG A 81 2.71 -18.73 -7.83
CA ARG A 81 2.32 -19.96 -7.12
C ARG A 81 3.22 -21.15 -7.49
N GLU A 82 3.64 -21.24 -8.75
CA GLU A 82 4.58 -22.27 -9.20
C GLU A 82 6.01 -22.07 -8.66
N LEU A 83 6.43 -20.81 -8.51
CA LEU A 83 7.79 -20.44 -8.10
C LEU A 83 7.99 -20.45 -6.58
N ALA A 84 6.91 -20.24 -5.82
CA ALA A 84 6.91 -20.20 -4.37
C ALA A 84 5.73 -21.02 -3.80
N PRO A 85 5.74 -22.37 -3.97
CA PRO A 85 4.64 -23.23 -3.52
C PRO A 85 4.45 -23.26 -1.99
N GLU A 86 5.48 -22.87 -1.23
CA GLU A 86 5.44 -22.69 0.22
C GLU A 86 4.69 -21.44 0.67
N CYS A 87 4.47 -20.48 -0.23
CA CYS A 87 3.73 -19.26 0.03
C CYS A 87 2.25 -19.44 -0.34
N GLU A 88 1.35 -19.32 0.63
CA GLU A 88 -0.08 -19.26 0.32
C GLU A 88 -0.42 -17.91 -0.32
N LEU A 89 -0.84 -17.92 -1.60
CA LEU A 89 -1.22 -16.71 -2.34
C LEU A 89 -2.73 -16.70 -2.59
N MET A 90 -3.47 -15.79 -1.96
CA MET A 90 -4.91 -15.67 -2.07
C MET A 90 -5.30 -14.54 -3.03
N ALA A 91 -6.06 -14.89 -4.08
CA ALA A 91 -6.61 -13.91 -5.00
C ALA A 91 -7.81 -13.19 -4.38
N ARG A 92 -7.88 -11.87 -4.56
CA ARG A 92 -9.04 -11.02 -4.29
C ARG A 92 -9.42 -10.26 -5.57
N PHE A 93 -10.69 -9.91 -5.66
CA PHE A 93 -11.25 -9.16 -6.79
C PHE A 93 -12.05 -8.00 -6.22
N GLU A 94 -11.38 -6.86 -6.07
CA GLU A 94 -11.95 -5.71 -5.37
C GLU A 94 -11.90 -4.44 -6.22
N SER A 95 -12.47 -3.36 -5.68
CA SER A 95 -13.00 -2.19 -6.40
C SER A 95 -11.95 -1.22 -7.00
N GLY A 96 -10.84 -1.75 -7.53
CA GLY A 96 -9.84 -0.98 -8.27
C GLY A 96 -8.68 -0.44 -7.43
N LEU A 97 -7.62 -0.03 -8.12
CA LEU A 97 -6.33 0.34 -7.53
C LEU A 97 -6.38 1.44 -6.46
N THR A 98 -7.31 2.41 -6.56
CA THR A 98 -7.42 3.48 -5.54
C THR A 98 -7.82 2.93 -4.18
N TRP A 99 -8.77 2.00 -4.16
CA TRP A 99 -9.21 1.34 -2.93
C TRP A 99 -8.12 0.37 -2.45
N ALA A 100 -7.56 -0.44 -3.36
CA ALA A 100 -6.49 -1.37 -3.04
C ALA A 100 -5.27 -0.66 -2.43
N ALA A 101 -4.91 0.52 -2.93
CA ALA A 101 -3.85 1.34 -2.38
C ALA A 101 -4.09 1.72 -0.91
N SER A 102 -5.32 2.06 -0.52
CA SER A 102 -5.63 2.34 0.89
C SER A 102 -5.58 1.09 1.77
N GLU A 103 -5.93 -0.08 1.24
CA GLU A 103 -5.85 -1.34 1.97
C GLU A 103 -4.41 -1.82 2.15
N ILE A 104 -3.56 -1.63 1.14
CA ILE A 104 -2.11 -1.90 1.23
C ILE A 104 -1.47 -1.03 2.30
N LEU A 105 -1.75 0.28 2.29
CA LEU A 105 -1.26 1.20 3.33
C LEU A 105 -1.79 0.85 4.74
N ALA A 106 -2.93 0.15 4.82
CA ALA A 106 -3.50 -0.30 6.08
C ALA A 106 -3.10 -1.74 6.46
N GLY A 107 -2.24 -2.41 5.67
CA GLY A 107 -1.78 -3.78 5.91
C GLY A 107 -2.87 -4.85 5.74
N ARG A 108 -3.99 -4.52 5.07
CA ARG A 108 -5.10 -5.45 4.80
C ARG A 108 -5.03 -6.10 3.42
N LEU A 109 -4.13 -5.62 2.57
CA LEU A 109 -3.82 -6.16 1.25
C LEU A 109 -2.30 -6.10 1.05
N ASP A 110 -1.72 -7.05 0.31
CA ASP A 110 -0.27 -7.10 0.13
C ASP A 110 0.15 -6.58 -1.24
N VAL A 111 -0.58 -6.96 -2.30
CA VAL A 111 -0.26 -6.60 -3.69
C VAL A 111 -1.54 -6.28 -4.45
N SER A 112 -1.47 -5.27 -5.32
CA SER A 112 -2.50 -5.00 -6.33
C SER A 112 -1.85 -4.56 -7.64
N PHE A 113 -2.57 -4.72 -8.74
CA PHE A 113 -2.12 -4.40 -10.08
C PHE A 113 -2.89 -3.19 -10.65
N GLY A 114 -2.23 -2.39 -11.48
CA GLY A 114 -2.93 -1.33 -12.21
C GLY A 114 -2.07 -0.12 -12.50
N ARG A 115 -2.73 0.97 -12.90
CA ARG A 115 -2.06 2.21 -13.32
C ARG A 115 -1.77 3.11 -12.12
N ALA A 116 -0.65 2.87 -11.44
CA ALA A 116 -0.21 3.65 -10.28
C ALA A 116 -0.01 5.15 -10.55
N ALA A 117 0.16 5.56 -11.82
CA ALA A 117 0.28 6.96 -12.19
C ALA A 117 -0.97 7.80 -11.90
N GLY A 118 -2.15 7.17 -11.81
CA GLY A 118 -3.41 7.85 -11.48
C GLY A 118 -3.66 8.03 -9.99
N LEU A 119 -2.82 7.47 -9.11
CA LEU A 119 -2.97 7.60 -7.67
C LEU A 119 -2.58 9.00 -7.18
N ALA A 120 -3.25 9.48 -6.13
CA ALA A 120 -2.89 10.73 -5.47
C ALA A 120 -1.43 10.69 -4.98
N PRO A 121 -0.63 11.77 -5.15
CA PRO A 121 0.81 11.75 -4.86
C PRO A 121 1.15 11.29 -3.44
N GLY A 122 0.36 11.70 -2.44
CA GLY A 122 0.58 11.30 -1.05
C GLY A 122 0.31 9.82 -0.77
N VAL A 123 -0.62 9.20 -1.52
CA VAL A 123 -0.88 7.75 -1.44
C VAL A 123 0.25 7.00 -2.14
N ARG A 124 0.62 7.44 -3.35
CA ARG A 124 1.69 6.83 -4.15
C ARG A 124 3.05 6.86 -3.44
N ALA A 125 3.36 7.92 -2.71
CA ALA A 125 4.62 8.03 -1.96
C ALA A 125 4.77 6.97 -0.85
N GLY A 126 3.66 6.40 -0.36
CA GLY A 126 3.66 5.33 0.62
C GLY A 126 3.67 3.92 0.03
N LEU A 127 3.75 3.78 -1.29
CA LEU A 127 3.68 2.48 -1.98
C LEU A 127 4.98 2.19 -2.72
N SER A 128 5.42 0.93 -2.66
CA SER A 128 6.39 0.42 -3.63
C SER A 128 5.66 0.16 -4.96
N VAL A 129 6.22 0.63 -6.07
CA VAL A 129 5.63 0.47 -7.40
C VAL A 129 6.67 -0.11 -8.35
N GLN A 130 6.34 -1.23 -8.98
CA GLN A 130 7.19 -1.90 -9.95
C GLN A 130 6.49 -2.04 -11.30
N PRO A 131 7.14 -1.65 -12.42
CA PRO A 131 6.62 -1.94 -13.75
C PRO A 131 6.58 -3.45 -13.99
N VAL A 132 5.39 -3.99 -14.30
CA VAL A 132 5.22 -5.40 -14.64
C VAL A 132 5.30 -5.60 -16.15
N ARG A 133 4.51 -4.83 -16.89
CA ARG A 133 4.39 -4.94 -18.35
C ARG A 133 3.78 -3.67 -18.93
N TYR A 134 4.18 -3.33 -20.15
CA TYR A 134 3.45 -2.37 -20.99
C TYR A 134 2.37 -3.11 -21.78
N GLU A 135 1.13 -2.63 -21.69
CA GLU A 135 0.00 -3.17 -22.44
C GLU A 135 -0.45 -2.17 -23.52
N PRO A 136 -0.77 -2.63 -24.74
CA PRO A 136 -1.27 -1.74 -25.78
C PRO A 136 -2.66 -1.21 -25.38
N MET A 137 -2.85 0.09 -25.53
CA MET A 137 -4.18 0.71 -25.41
C MET A 137 -4.86 0.71 -26.77
N ALA A 138 -6.09 0.22 -26.81
CA ALA A 138 -6.90 0.15 -28.03
C ALA A 138 -8.26 0.80 -27.81
N LEU A 139 -8.83 1.33 -28.89
CA LEU A 139 -10.23 1.74 -28.96
C LEU A 139 -11.04 0.54 -29.43
N MET A 140 -12.05 0.14 -28.64
CA MET A 140 -12.99 -0.90 -29.04
C MET A 140 -14.20 -0.24 -29.68
N LEU A 141 -14.41 -0.55 -30.95
CA LEU A 141 -15.57 -0.11 -31.71
C LEU A 141 -16.42 -1.33 -32.08
N GLN A 142 -17.71 -1.11 -32.29
CA GLN A 142 -18.53 -2.15 -32.91
C GLN A 142 -18.00 -2.46 -34.31
N ALA A 143 -18.14 -3.71 -34.76
CA ALA A 143 -17.65 -4.11 -36.08
C ALA A 143 -18.27 -3.30 -37.24
N SER A 144 -19.49 -2.78 -37.04
CA SER A 144 -20.21 -1.92 -37.98
C SER A 144 -19.97 -0.43 -37.77
N HIS A 145 -19.02 -0.02 -36.93
CA HIS A 145 -18.79 1.38 -36.63
C HIS A 145 -18.18 2.11 -37.84
N PRO A 146 -18.66 3.31 -38.21
CA PRO A 146 -18.22 4.02 -39.43
C PRO A 146 -16.88 4.76 -39.28
N LEU A 147 -16.11 4.52 -38.20
CA LEU A 147 -14.78 5.12 -37.97
C LEU A 147 -13.70 4.11 -38.34
#